data_AF-A0A9P0GNX9-F1
#
_entry.id   AF-A0A9P0GNX9-F1
#
_cell.length_a   1.000
_cell.length_b   1.000
_cell.length_c   1.000
_cell.angle_alpha   90.00
_cell.angle_beta   90.00
_cell.angle_gamma   90.00
#
_symmetry.space_group_name_H-M   'P 1'
#
loop_
_entity.id
_entity.type
_entity.pdbx_description
1 polymer ?
#
loop_
_entity_poly.entity_id
_entity_poly.type
_entity_poly.pdbx_seq_one_letter_code
_entity_poly.pdbx_strand_id
1 'polypeptide(L)'
;MKAWNKLWPKPAINENENNEGPEPELLEETADLCNVIPGFEECDPADATEWLNSDINEHGYQIYNENEILPLVTEVNEPEDSSDDKYAIDSGPSHADAFSALETAMNWYEKQPECCLLQLITLKKIRDLAAKKRSSTLVQKKISDYFSNVLC
;
A
#
# COMPACT_ATOMS: atom_id res chain seq x y z
N MET A 1 -2.50 12.07 -34.94
CA MET A 1 -3.72 11.22 -34.94
C MET A 1 -3.53 10.11 -33.91
N LYS A 2 -4.22 10.17 -32.78
CA LYS A 2 -4.12 9.18 -31.70
C LYS A 2 -4.96 7.94 -32.05
N ALA A 3 -4.40 7.04 -32.85
CA ALA A 3 -5.06 5.79 -33.26
C ALA A 3 -5.26 4.82 -32.08
N TRP A 4 -4.46 4.95 -31.03
CA TRP A 4 -4.44 4.08 -29.87
C TRP A 4 -5.69 4.18 -28.98
N ASN A 5 -6.38 5.33 -28.94
CA ASN A 5 -7.63 5.52 -28.19
C ASN A 5 -8.84 4.78 -28.79
N LYS A 6 -8.69 4.12 -29.94
CA LYS A 6 -9.77 3.36 -30.60
C LYS A 6 -9.70 1.85 -30.33
N LEU A 7 -8.63 1.39 -29.69
CA LEU A 7 -8.39 -0.03 -29.45
C LEU A 7 -9.01 -0.54 -28.14
N TRP A 8 -9.42 0.37 -27.26
CA TRP A 8 -10.03 0.01 -25.99
C TRP A 8 -11.54 0.17 -26.08
N PRO A 9 -12.33 -0.85 -25.67
CA PRO A 9 -13.75 -0.67 -25.42
C PRO A 9 -13.91 0.51 -24.46
N LYS A 10 -14.67 1.52 -24.87
CA LYS A 10 -15.00 2.60 -23.94
C LYS A 10 -15.78 1.96 -22.78
N PRO A 11 -15.36 2.15 -21.52
CA PRO A 11 -16.16 1.69 -20.41
C PRO A 11 -17.56 2.29 -20.57
N ALA A 12 -18.59 1.46 -20.45
CA ALA A 12 -19.93 1.96 -20.25
C ALA A 12 -19.85 2.74 -18.93
N ILE A 13 -19.87 4.06 -19.02
CA ILE A 13 -20.13 4.89 -17.85
C ILE A 13 -21.59 4.58 -17.52
N ASN A 14 -21.81 3.63 -16.61
CA ASN A 14 -23.07 3.54 -15.92
C ASN A 14 -23.13 4.76 -15.02
N GLU A 15 -23.78 5.83 -15.49
CA GLU A 15 -24.10 7.01 -14.68
C GLU A 15 -25.11 6.71 -13.55
N ASN A 16 -25.45 5.43 -13.34
CA ASN A 16 -26.32 4.92 -12.27
C ASN A 16 -25.56 3.90 -11.40
N GLU A 17 -24.44 4.29 -10.79
CA GLU A 17 -24.15 3.76 -9.46
C GLU A 17 -25.06 4.51 -8.49
N ASN A 18 -26.33 4.09 -8.45
CA ASN A 18 -27.19 4.47 -7.35
C ASN A 18 -26.56 3.89 -6.09
N ASN A 19 -26.15 4.77 -5.17
CA ASN A 19 -25.91 4.46 -3.75
C ASN A 19 -27.22 4.02 -3.10
N GLU A 20 -27.82 2.94 -3.58
CA GLU A 20 -28.85 2.22 -2.86
C GLU A 20 -28.16 1.06 -2.16
N GLY A 21 -28.43 0.93 -0.86
CA GLY A 21 -27.88 -0.13 -0.03
C GLY A 21 -28.20 -1.53 -0.60
N PRO A 22 -27.63 -2.58 0.01
CA PRO A 22 -27.81 -3.95 -0.44
C PRO A 22 -29.30 -4.28 -0.59
N GLU A 23 -29.64 -4.89 -1.72
CA GLU A 23 -31.00 -5.32 -2.02
C GLU A 23 -31.48 -6.27 -0.91
N PRO A 24 -32.69 -6.08 -0.35
CA PRO A 24 -33.15 -6.84 0.81
C PRO A 24 -33.18 -8.37 0.59
N GLU A 25 -33.28 -8.82 -0.67
CA GLU A 25 -33.20 -10.23 -1.05
C GLU A 25 -31.79 -10.82 -0.81
N LEU A 26 -30.72 -10.03 -1.02
CA LEU A 26 -29.33 -10.46 -0.79
C LEU A 26 -29.01 -10.59 0.71
N LEU A 27 -29.67 -9.78 1.54
CA LEU A 27 -29.51 -9.86 2.99
C LEU A 27 -30.10 -11.15 3.57
N GLU A 28 -31.29 -11.54 3.09
CA GLU A 28 -31.94 -12.79 3.52
C GLU A 28 -31.13 -14.01 3.06
N GLU A 29 -30.66 -14.02 1.80
CA GLU A 29 -29.83 -15.10 1.27
C GLU A 29 -28.51 -15.28 2.04
N THR A 30 -27.84 -14.18 2.38
CA THR A 30 -26.57 -14.22 3.12
C THR A 30 -26.76 -14.69 4.57
N ALA A 31 -27.81 -14.22 5.27
CA ALA A 31 -28.13 -14.69 6.61
C ALA A 31 -28.50 -16.18 6.63
N ASP A 32 -29.23 -16.67 5.63
CA ASP A 32 -29.55 -18.08 5.49
C ASP A 32 -28.30 -18.94 5.23
N LEU A 33 -27.36 -18.45 4.43
CA LEU A 33 -26.07 -19.10 4.20
C LEU A 33 -25.25 -19.25 5.50
N CYS A 34 -25.21 -18.21 6.34
CA CYS A 34 -24.53 -18.26 7.64
C CYS A 34 -25.10 -19.35 8.55
N ASN A 35 -26.41 -19.59 8.51
CA ASN A 35 -27.06 -20.64 9.29
C ASN A 35 -26.75 -22.07 8.82
N VAL A 36 -26.33 -22.25 7.57
CA VAL A 36 -26.06 -23.57 6.97
C VAL A 36 -24.59 -23.98 7.12
N ILE A 37 -23.67 -23.03 7.31
CA ILE A 37 -22.23 -23.28 7.37
C ILE A 37 -21.81 -23.61 8.82
N PRO A 38 -21.23 -24.80 9.09
CA PRO A 38 -20.72 -25.14 10.42
C PRO A 38 -19.60 -24.16 10.84
N GLY A 39 -19.67 -23.63 12.07
CA GLY A 39 -18.72 -22.64 12.59
C GLY A 39 -19.14 -21.18 12.43
N PHE A 40 -20.35 -20.91 11.92
CA PHE A 40 -20.95 -19.57 11.82
C PHE A 40 -22.11 -19.36 12.81
N GLU A 41 -22.20 -20.18 13.87
CA GLU A 41 -23.32 -20.13 14.84
C GLU A 41 -23.41 -18.81 15.62
N GLU A 42 -22.33 -18.03 15.64
CA GLU A 42 -22.26 -16.70 16.26
C GLU A 42 -22.65 -15.56 15.30
N CYS A 43 -22.83 -15.85 14.01
CA CYS A 43 -23.15 -14.85 12.98
C CYS A 43 -24.67 -14.71 12.86
N ASP A 44 -25.21 -13.62 13.40
CA ASP A 44 -26.63 -13.32 13.34
C ASP A 44 -27.00 -12.45 12.10
N PRO A 45 -28.30 -12.29 11.79
CA PRO A 45 -28.71 -11.47 10.64
C PRO A 45 -28.29 -10.00 10.75
N ALA A 46 -28.04 -9.48 11.96
CA ALA A 46 -27.54 -8.13 12.15
C ALA A 46 -26.06 -8.02 11.75
N ASP A 47 -25.25 -9.06 11.97
CA ASP A 47 -23.87 -9.13 11.47
C ASP A 47 -23.83 -9.08 9.93
N ALA A 48 -24.67 -9.88 9.27
CA ALA A 48 -24.80 -9.86 7.81
C ALA A 48 -25.28 -8.49 7.30
N THR A 49 -26.19 -7.85 8.04
CA THR A 49 -26.67 -6.49 7.75
C THR A 49 -25.55 -5.47 7.88
N GLU A 50 -24.74 -5.54 8.93
CA GLU A 50 -23.62 -4.64 9.16
C GLU A 50 -22.56 -4.77 8.06
N TRP A 51 -22.24 -5.99 7.64
CA TRP A 51 -21.25 -6.25 6.59
C TRP A 51 -21.74 -5.80 5.22
N LEU A 52 -22.98 -6.08 4.85
CA LEU A 52 -23.49 -5.62 3.56
C LEU A 52 -23.67 -4.10 3.50
N ASN A 53 -23.82 -3.46 4.66
CA ASN A 53 -23.96 -2.01 4.77
C ASN A 53 -22.64 -1.28 5.04
N SER A 54 -21.51 -1.98 5.20
CA SER A 54 -20.24 -1.36 5.60
C SER A 54 -19.79 -0.29 4.61
N ASP A 55 -20.08 -0.49 3.32
CA ASP A 55 -19.57 0.34 2.24
C ASP A 55 -20.62 1.37 1.75
N ILE A 56 -21.83 1.41 2.32
CA ILE A 56 -22.91 2.32 1.88
C ILE A 56 -22.50 3.80 1.95
N ASN A 57 -21.72 4.13 2.98
CA ASN A 57 -21.24 5.50 3.20
C ASN A 57 -19.78 5.69 2.76
N GLU A 58 -19.12 4.61 2.30
CA GLU A 58 -17.79 4.69 1.73
C GLU A 58 -17.95 5.11 0.28
N HIS A 59 -17.28 6.20 -0.13
CA HIS A 59 -17.42 6.77 -1.47
C HIS A 59 -16.70 5.93 -2.54
N GLY A 60 -16.48 4.64 -2.25
CA GLY A 60 -15.62 3.74 -3.00
C GLY A 60 -14.21 4.30 -3.18
N TYR A 61 -13.49 3.73 -4.14
CA TYR A 61 -12.26 4.35 -4.61
C TYR A 61 -12.61 5.58 -5.43
N GLN A 62 -12.05 6.73 -5.04
CA GLN A 62 -12.18 7.96 -5.81
C GLN A 62 -11.53 7.79 -7.18
N ILE A 63 -12.36 7.66 -8.23
CA ILE A 63 -11.89 7.47 -9.60
C ILE A 63 -11.38 8.82 -10.11
N TYR A 64 -10.08 9.03 -9.99
CA TYR A 64 -9.43 10.21 -10.54
C TYR A 64 -9.23 10.06 -12.06
N ASN A 65 -9.52 11.12 -12.80
CA ASN A 65 -9.14 11.19 -14.20
C ASN A 65 -7.64 11.53 -14.36
N GLU A 66 -7.11 11.36 -15.57
CA GLU A 66 -5.68 11.60 -15.87
C GLU A 66 -5.19 12.98 -15.39
N ASN A 67 -6.04 14.02 -15.45
CA ASN A 67 -5.67 15.39 -15.04
C ASN A 67 -5.71 15.59 -13.52
N GLU A 68 -6.48 14.78 -12.79
CA GLU A 68 -6.55 14.82 -11.32
C GLU A 68 -5.45 13.99 -10.67
N ILE A 69 -5.02 12.91 -11.32
CA ILE A 69 -3.92 12.05 -10.84
C ILE A 69 -2.58 12.80 -10.87
N LEU A 70 -2.32 13.56 -11.93
CA LEU A 70 -1.04 14.26 -12.14
C LEU A 70 -0.63 15.14 -10.94
N PRO A 71 -1.45 16.09 -10.45
CA PRO A 71 -1.07 16.93 -9.31
C PRO A 71 -0.83 16.12 -8.02
N LEU A 72 -1.67 15.12 -7.74
CA LEU A 72 -1.54 14.24 -6.56
C LEU A 72 -0.20 13.48 -6.51
N VAL A 73 0.33 13.09 -7.68
CA VAL A 73 1.61 12.39 -7.79
C VAL A 73 2.81 13.36 -7.84
N THR A 74 2.58 14.58 -8.31
CA THR A 74 3.65 15.57 -8.52
C THR A 74 4.01 16.31 -7.24
N GLU A 75 3.06 16.59 -6.35
CA GLU A 75 3.32 17.23 -5.04
C GLU A 75 4.21 16.40 -4.11
N VAL A 76 4.30 15.08 -4.30
CA VAL A 76 5.14 14.18 -3.48
C VAL A 76 6.63 14.25 -3.87
N ASN A 77 6.98 14.98 -4.94
CA ASN A 77 8.33 15.02 -5.51
C ASN A 77 9.02 16.39 -5.44
N GLU A 78 8.61 17.31 -4.55
CA GLU A 78 9.48 18.45 -4.23
C GLU A 78 10.64 17.96 -3.35
N PRO A 79 11.90 17.96 -3.83
CA PRO A 79 13.02 17.88 -2.93
C PRO A 79 13.06 19.19 -2.15
N GLU A 80 12.88 19.13 -0.84
CA GLU A 80 13.33 20.19 0.07
C GLU A 80 14.85 20.34 -0.10
N ASP A 81 15.27 21.13 -1.08
CA ASP A 81 16.62 21.68 -1.15
C ASP A 81 16.63 22.99 -0.36
N SER A 82 17.00 22.88 0.91
CA SER A 82 17.26 24.03 1.75
C SER A 82 18.57 23.85 2.51
N SER A 83 19.61 24.38 1.87
CA SER A 83 20.66 25.20 2.47
C SER A 83 21.69 24.50 3.36
N ASP A 84 22.91 24.42 2.80
CA ASP A 84 24.23 24.55 3.42
C ASP A 84 24.20 25.13 4.86
N ASP A 85 24.18 24.24 5.85
CA ASP A 85 24.65 24.56 7.19
C ASP A 85 25.73 23.55 7.62
N LYS A 86 26.88 24.11 8.00
CA LYS A 86 28.19 23.45 8.05
C LYS A 86 28.42 22.83 9.43
N TYR A 87 27.41 22.14 9.92
CA TYR A 87 27.55 21.21 11.01
C TYR A 87 27.53 19.84 10.36
N ALA A 88 28.55 19.02 10.59
CA ALA A 88 28.50 17.62 10.23
C ALA A 88 27.38 16.98 11.06
N ILE A 89 26.14 17.09 10.57
CA ILE A 89 25.01 16.35 11.08
C ILE A 89 25.38 14.91 10.81
N ASP A 90 25.68 14.18 11.90
CA ASP A 90 25.77 12.73 11.84
C ASP A 90 24.48 12.26 11.21
N SER A 91 24.57 11.88 9.93
CA SER A 91 23.41 11.50 9.12
C SER A 91 22.87 10.13 9.54
N GLY A 92 23.48 9.53 10.57
CA GLY A 92 23.16 8.21 11.06
C GLY A 92 23.55 7.11 10.06
N PRO A 93 23.22 5.85 10.38
CA PRO A 93 23.46 4.73 9.49
C PRO A 93 22.62 4.85 8.21
N SER A 94 23.17 4.42 7.07
CA SER A 94 22.39 4.32 5.83
C SER A 94 21.25 3.31 5.97
N HIS A 95 20.26 3.35 5.07
CA HIS A 95 19.19 2.34 5.06
C HIS A 95 19.71 0.91 4.91
N ALA A 96 20.83 0.72 4.20
CA ALA A 96 21.46 -0.59 4.05
C ALA A 96 22.17 -1.04 5.35
N ASP A 97 22.83 -0.11 6.04
CA ASP A 97 23.47 -0.38 7.34
C ASP A 97 22.43 -0.69 8.41
N ALA A 98 21.35 0.09 8.47
CA ALA A 98 20.24 -0.14 9.38
C ALA A 98 19.58 -1.51 9.14
N PHE A 99 19.34 -1.88 7.87
CA PHE A 99 18.82 -3.21 7.52
C PHE A 99 19.74 -4.33 8.01
N SER A 100 21.05 -4.22 7.75
CA SER A 100 22.03 -5.24 8.12
C SER A 100 22.21 -5.37 9.64
N ALA A 101 22.16 -4.24 10.35
CA ALA A 101 22.19 -4.20 11.81
C ALA A 101 20.96 -4.87 12.42
N LEU A 102 19.77 -4.62 11.86
CA LEU A 102 18.51 -5.23 12.34
C LEU A 102 18.47 -6.74 12.11
N GLU A 103 18.94 -7.22 10.96
CA GLU A 103 19.10 -8.67 10.71
C GLU A 103 20.03 -9.32 11.72
N THR A 104 21.15 -8.65 12.03
CA THR A 104 22.11 -9.13 13.03
C THR A 104 21.50 -9.16 14.43
N ALA A 105 20.81 -8.08 14.82
CA ALA A 105 20.14 -7.98 16.11
C ALA A 105 19.04 -9.03 16.28
N MET A 106 18.25 -9.29 15.23
CA MET A 106 17.22 -10.33 15.25
C MET A 106 17.82 -11.74 15.39
N ASN A 107 18.85 -12.08 14.61
CA ASN A 107 19.52 -13.39 14.70
C ASN A 107 20.17 -13.62 16.08
N TRP A 108 20.60 -12.55 16.75
CA TRP A 108 21.04 -12.62 18.15
C TRP A 108 19.86 -12.78 19.13
N TYR A 109 18.81 -11.97 18.97
CA TYR A 109 17.66 -11.93 19.87
C TYR A 109 16.86 -13.24 19.85
N GLU A 110 16.71 -13.88 18.69
CA GLU A 110 16.06 -15.19 18.53
C GLU A 110 16.71 -16.31 19.36
N LYS A 111 17.98 -16.14 19.76
CA LYS A 111 18.74 -17.14 20.55
C LYS A 111 18.67 -16.88 22.07
N GLN A 112 18.07 -15.78 22.50
CA GLN A 112 17.98 -15.43 23.91
C GLN A 112 16.80 -16.16 24.58
N PRO A 113 16.93 -16.60 25.84
CA PRO A 113 15.82 -17.22 26.56
C PRO A 113 14.65 -16.25 26.82
N GLU A 114 14.91 -14.94 26.83
CA GLU A 114 13.90 -13.88 26.99
C GLU A 114 13.24 -13.48 25.66
N CYS A 115 13.53 -14.20 24.57
CA CYS A 115 12.98 -13.91 23.26
C CYS A 115 11.44 -13.91 23.29
N CYS A 116 10.86 -12.77 22.92
CA CYS A 116 9.43 -12.55 22.89
C CYS A 116 8.98 -12.30 21.45
N LEU A 117 7.95 -13.04 21.01
CA LEU A 117 7.39 -12.95 19.66
C LEU A 117 6.93 -11.52 19.31
N LEU A 118 6.33 -10.79 20.25
CA LEU A 118 5.88 -9.42 20.03
C LEU A 118 7.04 -8.46 19.72
N GLN A 119 8.16 -8.63 20.44
CA GLN A 119 9.36 -7.82 20.22
C GLN A 119 10.02 -8.19 18.88
N LEU A 120 10.06 -9.48 18.53
CA LEU A 120 10.54 -9.94 17.22
C LEU A 120 9.72 -9.38 16.06
N ILE A 121 8.39 -9.38 16.16
CA ILE A 121 7.51 -8.81 15.13
C ILE A 121 7.77 -7.31 14.99
N THR A 122 8.02 -6.61 16.10
CA THR A 122 8.36 -5.19 16.07
C THR A 122 9.68 -4.94 15.35
N LEU A 123 10.72 -5.72 15.65
CA LEU A 123 12.01 -5.65 14.95
C LEU A 123 11.88 -5.94 13.45
N LYS A 124 11.07 -6.94 13.07
CA LYS A 124 10.76 -7.26 11.66
C LYS A 124 10.14 -6.07 10.93
N LYS A 125 9.14 -5.41 11.54
CA LYS A 125 8.51 -4.22 10.96
C LYS A 125 9.52 -3.09 10.71
N ILE A 126 10.43 -2.84 11.66
CA ILE A 126 11.47 -1.80 11.52
C ILE A 126 12.47 -2.18 10.42
N ARG A 127 12.87 -3.45 10.34
CA ARG A 127 13.74 -3.96 9.27
C ARG A 127 13.09 -3.82 7.90
N ASP A 128 11.80 -4.15 7.79
CA ASP A 128 11.07 -4.08 6.53
C ASP A 128 10.93 -2.62 6.06
N LEU A 129 10.79 -1.67 7.00
CA LEU A 129 10.88 -0.24 6.70
C LEU A 129 12.26 0.13 6.13
N ALA A 130 13.35 -0.32 6.74
CA ALA A 130 14.71 -0.09 6.24
C ALA A 130 14.91 -0.71 4.85
N ALA A 131 14.38 -1.92 4.61
CA ALA A 131 14.42 -2.60 3.31
C ALA A 131 13.65 -1.83 2.23
N LYS A 132 12.46 -1.33 2.56
CA LYS A 132 11.64 -0.50 1.67
C LYS A 132 12.38 0.78 1.31
N LYS A 133 12.96 1.47 2.29
CA LYS A 133 13.74 2.70 2.08
C LYS A 133 15.00 2.47 1.26
N ARG A 134 15.70 1.34 1.49
CA ARG A 134 16.83 0.90 0.65
C ARG A 134 16.41 0.64 -0.80
N SER A 135 15.20 0.12 -1.01
CA SER A 135 14.72 -0.19 -2.36
C SER A 135 14.20 1.06 -3.09
N SER A 136 13.66 2.04 -2.37
CA SER A 136 13.23 3.31 -2.97
C SER A 136 14.38 4.20 -3.42
N THR A 137 15.59 4.03 -2.86
CA THR A 137 16.79 4.74 -3.35
C THR A 137 17.38 4.11 -4.62
N LEU A 138 16.99 2.87 -4.95
CA LEU A 138 17.30 2.20 -6.21
C LEU A 138 16.31 2.63 -7.30
N VAL A 139 16.33 3.92 -7.66
CA VAL A 139 15.63 4.37 -8.88
C VAL A 139 16.29 3.71 -10.09
N GLN A 140 15.45 3.22 -11.01
CA GLN A 140 15.90 2.70 -12.30
C GLN A 140 16.75 3.77 -13.00
N LYS A 141 18.01 3.44 -13.31
CA LYS A 141 18.89 4.34 -14.07
C LYS A 141 18.19 4.77 -15.34
N LYS A 142 18.29 6.06 -15.69
CA LYS A 142 17.75 6.52 -16.98
C LYS A 142 18.51 5.80 -18.08
N ILE A 143 17.84 5.48 -19.18
CA ILE A 143 18.47 4.75 -20.28
C ILE A 143 19.70 5.49 -20.82
N SER A 144 19.73 6.82 -20.70
CA SER A 144 20.88 7.69 -20.98
C SER A 144 22.13 7.33 -20.16
N ASP A 145 21.97 6.91 -18.91
CA ASP A 145 23.07 6.67 -17.98
C ASP A 145 23.91 5.43 -18.38
N TYR A 146 23.34 4.56 -19.22
CA TYR A 146 24.06 3.41 -19.80
C TYR A 146 24.96 3.81 -20.98
N PHE A 147 24.60 4.87 -21.70
CA PHE A 147 25.37 5.35 -22.85
C PHE A 147 26.48 6.33 -22.46
N SER A 148 26.40 6.94 -21.27
CA SER A 148 27.40 7.87 -20.75
C SER A 148 28.74 7.20 -20.38
N ASN A 149 28.78 5.87 -20.26
CA ASN A 149 30.00 5.12 -19.91
C ASN A 149 30.75 4.53 -21.14
N VAL A 150 30.39 4.92 -22.37
CA VAL A 150 31.01 4.38 -23.61
C VAL A 150 31.79 5.47 -24.37
N LEU A 151 32.59 6.26 -23.65
CA LEU A 151 33.65 7.08 -24.24
C LEU A 151 34.95 6.87 -23.46
N CYS A 152 35.64 5.78 -23.79
CA CYS A 152 37.09 5.60 -23.73
C CYS A 152 37.46 4.48 -24.71
#